data_AF-A0AAN0INY1-F1
#
_entry.id   AF-A0AAN0INY1-F1
#
_cell.length_a   1.000
_cell.length_b   1.000
_cell.length_c   1.000
_cell.angle_alpha   90.00
_cell.angle_beta   90.00
_cell.angle_gamma   90.00
#
_symmetry.space_group_name_H-M   'P 1'
#
loop_
_entity.id
_entity.type
_entity.pdbx_description
1 polymer ?
#
loop_
_entity_poly.entity_id
_entity_poly.type
_entity_poly.pdbx_seq_one_letter_code
_entity_poly.pdbx_strand_id
1 'polypeptide(L)'
;MGRKKKKGESGLATTYYSRSQAMRKLQISMPEFRLEEFRRRNKEIEEDENEYEEDVVLLEASELNRKVDVIELKVNEVRHLQDEIVTQSPIRSEDLKERHAKLLAEIKELSQTVQKGLKRFRDDIKRDELGLERNSVELRIKKSHFFALNCKLKDIMSVYIQLEEQHKEKCKDMIKRQLKIGSITIIV
;
A
#
# COMPACT_ATOMS: atom_id res chain seq x y z
N MET A 1 -62.79 -61.71 -17.62
CA MET A 1 -63.22 -60.29 -17.56
C MET A 1 -63.35 -59.90 -16.09
N GLY A 2 -62.65 -58.87 -15.63
CA GLY A 2 -62.70 -58.40 -14.23
C GLY A 2 -61.32 -58.18 -13.61
N ARG A 3 -60.70 -57.04 -13.94
CA ARG A 3 -59.38 -56.59 -13.44
C ARG A 3 -59.50 -56.01 -12.02
N LYS A 4 -58.51 -56.26 -11.15
CA LYS A 4 -57.61 -55.26 -10.49
C LYS A 4 -56.95 -55.86 -9.24
N LYS A 5 -55.61 -56.10 -9.29
CA LYS A 5 -54.50 -55.29 -8.69
C LYS A 5 -54.46 -55.42 -7.14
N LYS A 6 -53.66 -56.31 -6.54
CA LYS A 6 -52.20 -56.28 -6.23
C LYS A 6 -51.68 -55.04 -5.49
N LYS A 7 -51.06 -55.33 -4.33
CA LYS A 7 -49.93 -54.65 -3.64
C LYS A 7 -50.25 -53.23 -3.14
N GLY A 8 -49.89 -52.82 -1.94
CA GLY A 8 -48.70 -53.10 -1.14
C GLY A 8 -48.25 -51.77 -0.55
N GLU A 9 -47.42 -51.83 0.48
CA GLU A 9 -46.58 -50.73 0.99
C GLU A 9 -47.26 -49.71 1.92
N SER A 10 -47.10 -49.99 3.21
CA SER A 10 -47.09 -49.02 4.31
C SER A 10 -45.95 -48.01 4.11
N GLY A 11 -46.25 -46.89 3.44
CA GLY A 11 -45.36 -45.73 3.39
C GLY A 11 -45.46 -44.92 4.69
N LEU A 12 -44.35 -44.77 5.39
CA LEU A 12 -44.19 -43.82 6.48
C LEU A 12 -44.45 -42.40 5.94
N ALA A 13 -45.56 -41.78 6.33
CA ALA A 13 -45.87 -40.41 6.00
C ALA A 13 -45.02 -39.47 6.86
N THR A 14 -43.82 -39.13 6.40
CA THR A 14 -43.00 -38.08 6.99
C THR A 14 -43.69 -36.74 6.72
N THR A 15 -44.48 -36.25 7.67
CA THR A 15 -45.07 -34.91 7.60
C THR A 15 -43.98 -33.86 7.69
N TYR A 16 -43.68 -33.19 6.57
CA TYR A 16 -42.74 -32.08 6.51
C TYR A 16 -43.28 -30.89 7.30
N TYR A 17 -42.65 -30.58 8.42
CA TYR A 17 -42.92 -29.36 9.17
C TYR A 17 -42.18 -28.20 8.51
N SER A 18 -42.89 -27.14 8.10
CA SER A 18 -42.24 -25.98 7.47
C SER A 18 -41.22 -25.37 8.45
N ARG A 19 -40.06 -24.94 7.95
CA ARG A 19 -38.98 -24.34 8.77
C ARG A 19 -39.53 -23.27 9.74
N SER A 20 -40.43 -22.41 9.29
CA SER A 20 -41.06 -21.38 10.13
C SER A 20 -41.93 -21.95 11.27
N GLN A 21 -42.60 -23.08 11.05
CA GLN A 21 -43.39 -23.74 12.08
C GLN A 21 -42.49 -24.45 13.11
N ALA A 22 -41.38 -25.05 12.65
CA ALA A 22 -40.34 -25.67 13.49
C ALA A 22 -39.74 -24.66 14.47
N MET A 23 -39.40 -23.49 13.93
CA MET A 23 -38.83 -22.39 14.72
C MET A 23 -39.80 -21.86 15.77
N ARG A 24 -41.11 -21.70 15.44
CA ARG A 24 -42.11 -21.29 16.44
C ARG A 24 -42.29 -22.32 17.56
N LYS A 25 -42.29 -23.62 17.24
CA LYS A 25 -42.38 -24.67 18.27
C LYS A 25 -41.15 -24.68 19.18
N LEU A 26 -39.95 -24.50 18.63
CA LEU A 26 -38.72 -24.41 19.41
C LEU A 26 -38.68 -23.17 20.32
N GLN A 27 -39.19 -22.02 19.84
CA GLN A 27 -39.32 -20.80 20.65
C GLN A 27 -40.25 -20.96 21.85
N ILE A 28 -41.32 -21.74 21.72
CA ILE A 28 -42.31 -21.95 22.79
C ILE A 28 -41.84 -23.01 23.81
N SER A 29 -41.03 -23.99 23.39
CA SER A 29 -40.55 -25.07 24.26
C SER A 29 -39.20 -24.81 24.92
N MET A 30 -38.51 -23.72 24.59
CA MET A 30 -37.20 -23.41 25.15
C MET A 30 -37.33 -22.57 26.43
N PRO A 31 -36.69 -22.97 27.54
CA PRO A 31 -36.60 -22.12 28.72
C PRO A 31 -35.88 -20.80 28.37
N GLU A 32 -36.34 -19.71 28.98
CA GLU A 32 -35.96 -18.32 28.64
C GLU A 32 -34.44 -18.09 28.61
N PHE A 33 -33.70 -18.73 29.53
CA PHE A 33 -32.24 -18.73 29.57
C PHE A 33 -31.59 -19.27 28.29
N ARG A 34 -32.14 -20.33 27.70
CA ARG A 34 -31.63 -20.95 26.47
C ARG A 34 -31.98 -20.11 25.24
N LEU A 35 -33.10 -19.39 25.29
CA LEU A 35 -33.49 -18.42 24.27
C LEU A 35 -32.50 -17.24 24.28
N GLU A 36 -32.07 -16.82 25.47
CA GLU A 36 -31.11 -15.75 25.66
C GLU A 36 -29.69 -16.16 25.24
N GLU A 37 -29.27 -17.39 25.51
CA GLU A 37 -28.04 -17.96 24.94
C GLU A 37 -28.09 -18.05 23.41
N PHE A 38 -29.25 -18.37 22.83
CA PHE A 38 -29.42 -18.45 21.38
C PHE A 38 -29.42 -17.06 20.75
N ARG A 39 -30.04 -16.06 21.39
CA ARG A 39 -29.93 -14.65 21.01
C ARG A 39 -28.50 -14.13 21.14
N ARG A 40 -27.80 -14.48 22.23
CA ARG A 40 -26.40 -14.11 22.45
C ARG A 40 -25.48 -14.71 21.39
N ARG A 41 -25.65 -16.00 21.06
CA ARG A 41 -24.90 -16.65 19.96
C ARG A 41 -25.22 -16.07 18.60
N ASN A 42 -26.50 -15.80 18.30
CA ASN A 42 -26.84 -15.17 17.02
C ASN A 42 -26.32 -13.74 16.94
N LYS A 43 -26.23 -13.03 18.07
CA LYS A 43 -25.59 -11.72 18.16
C LYS A 43 -24.07 -11.81 17.99
N GLU A 44 -23.42 -12.81 18.58
CA GLU A 44 -21.99 -13.10 18.36
C GLU A 44 -21.70 -13.48 16.89
N ILE A 45 -22.63 -14.17 16.22
CA ILE A 45 -22.51 -14.50 14.78
C ILE A 45 -22.69 -13.26 13.89
N GLU A 46 -23.59 -12.33 14.23
CA GLU A 46 -23.70 -11.02 13.54
C GLU A 46 -22.48 -10.12 13.81
N GLU A 47 -21.80 -10.26 14.94
CA GLU A 47 -20.59 -9.51 15.28
C GLU A 47 -19.35 -10.03 14.52
N ASP A 48 -19.28 -11.34 14.18
CA ASP A 48 -18.21 -11.95 13.36
C ASP A 48 -18.44 -11.80 11.83
N GLU A 49 -19.66 -11.49 11.37
CA GLU A 49 -19.97 -11.23 9.95
C GLU A 49 -19.66 -9.77 9.51
N ASN A 50 -19.25 -8.89 10.42
CA ASN A 50 -18.60 -7.63 10.08
C ASN A 50 -17.13 -7.93 9.73
N GLU A 51 -16.89 -8.44 8.53
CA GLU A 51 -16.54 -7.60 7.39
C GLU A 51 -15.01 -7.50 7.31
N TYR A 52 -14.44 -8.41 6.53
CA TYR A 52 -13.15 -8.19 5.89
C TYR A 52 -13.28 -7.00 4.91
N GLU A 53 -13.61 -5.81 5.40
CA GLU A 53 -13.23 -4.59 4.69
C GLU A 53 -11.71 -4.50 4.85
N GLU A 54 -11.00 -5.02 3.84
CA GLU A 54 -9.59 -4.71 3.69
C GLU A 54 -9.48 -3.19 3.61
N ASP A 55 -9.01 -2.61 4.72
CA ASP A 55 -9.09 -1.18 5.00
C ASP A 55 -8.42 -0.40 3.85
N VAL A 56 -9.24 0.25 3.02
CA VAL A 56 -8.83 0.92 1.78
C VAL A 56 -7.69 1.92 2.05
N VAL A 57 -7.63 2.46 3.27
CA VAL A 57 -6.59 3.40 3.69
C VAL A 57 -5.24 2.72 3.95
N LEU A 58 -5.23 1.51 4.50
CA LEU A 58 -4.01 0.70 4.62
C LEU A 58 -3.48 0.31 3.24
N LEU A 59 -4.38 0.09 2.28
CA LEU A 59 -4.01 -0.16 0.89
C LEU A 59 -3.36 1.07 0.26
N GLU A 60 -3.94 2.28 0.38
CA GLU A 60 -3.33 3.51 -0.14
C GLU A 60 -1.96 3.79 0.50
N ALA A 61 -1.83 3.64 1.82
CA ALA A 61 -0.56 3.81 2.52
C ALA A 61 0.50 2.81 2.03
N SER A 62 0.12 1.56 1.78
CA SER A 62 0.98 0.51 1.24
C SER A 62 1.45 0.83 -0.18
N GLU A 63 0.56 1.30 -1.05
CA GLU A 63 0.89 1.71 -2.41
C GLU A 63 1.87 2.89 -2.45
N LEU A 64 1.66 3.89 -1.58
CA LEU A 64 2.59 5.01 -1.47
C LEU A 64 3.95 4.56 -0.95
N ASN A 65 3.99 3.63 0.01
CA ASN A 65 5.24 3.07 0.51
C ASN A 65 6.01 2.32 -0.58
N ARG A 66 5.33 1.51 -1.41
CA ARG A 66 5.94 0.88 -2.59
C ARG A 66 6.53 1.90 -3.56
N LYS A 67 5.85 3.02 -3.80
CA LYS A 67 6.39 4.11 -4.64
C LYS A 67 7.64 4.74 -4.02
N VAL A 68 7.67 4.90 -2.69
CA VAL A 68 8.86 5.37 -1.98
C VAL A 68 10.03 4.39 -2.09
N ASP A 69 9.78 3.09 -2.00
CA ASP A 69 10.80 2.06 -2.26
C ASP A 69 11.37 2.16 -3.68
N VAL A 70 10.51 2.40 -4.67
CA VAL A 70 10.95 2.61 -6.07
C VAL A 70 11.81 3.87 -6.20
N ILE A 71 11.46 4.96 -5.49
CA ILE A 71 12.31 6.16 -5.47
C ILE A 71 13.69 5.83 -4.89
N GLU A 72 13.75 5.09 -3.78
CA GLU A 72 15.01 4.69 -3.16
C GLU A 72 15.90 3.88 -4.11
N LEU A 73 15.30 2.90 -4.82
CA LEU A 73 16.00 2.12 -5.84
C LEU A 73 16.57 3.02 -6.94
N LYS A 74 15.76 3.95 -7.47
CA LYS A 74 16.21 4.88 -8.51
C LYS A 74 17.31 5.84 -8.03
N VAL A 75 17.26 6.29 -6.78
CA VAL A 75 18.33 7.12 -6.19
C VAL A 75 19.63 6.33 -6.10
N ASN A 76 19.57 5.04 -5.77
CA ASN A 76 20.75 4.16 -5.80
C ASN A 76 21.26 3.94 -7.23
N GLU A 77 20.38 3.76 -8.21
CA GLU A 77 20.77 3.70 -9.63
C GLU A 77 21.46 4.98 -10.10
N VAL A 78 20.95 6.16 -9.70
CA VAL A 78 21.60 7.45 -9.98
C VAL A 78 23.01 7.49 -9.41
N ARG A 79 23.21 7.03 -8.17
CA ARG A 79 24.55 6.96 -7.56
C ARG A 79 25.51 6.14 -8.42
N HIS A 80 25.09 4.96 -8.86
CA HIS A 80 25.93 4.09 -9.69
C HIS A 80 26.25 4.73 -11.04
N LEU A 81 25.27 5.35 -11.71
CA LEU A 81 25.52 6.05 -12.97
C LEU A 81 26.46 7.24 -12.81
N GLN A 82 26.32 8.03 -11.74
CA GLN A 82 27.23 9.15 -11.47
C GLN A 82 28.68 8.67 -11.28
N ASP A 83 28.90 7.59 -10.55
CA ASP A 83 30.24 7.01 -10.36
C ASP A 83 30.79 6.44 -11.68
N GLU A 84 29.94 5.84 -12.52
CA GLU A 84 30.31 5.37 -13.86
C GLU A 84 30.68 6.52 -14.80
N ILE A 85 29.90 7.61 -14.82
CA ILE A 85 30.16 8.82 -15.62
C ILE A 85 31.51 9.45 -15.25
N VAL A 86 31.83 9.51 -13.95
CA VAL A 86 33.12 10.06 -13.47
C VAL A 86 34.30 9.18 -13.85
N THR A 87 34.11 7.86 -13.93
CA THR A 87 35.19 6.89 -14.19
C THR A 87 35.46 6.69 -15.69
N GLN A 88 34.44 6.86 -16.54
CA GLN A 88 34.57 6.62 -17.97
C GLN A 88 35.18 7.80 -18.74
N SER A 89 35.78 7.50 -19.90
CA SER A 89 36.28 8.52 -20.83
C SER A 89 35.13 9.40 -21.35
N PRO A 90 35.33 10.73 -21.51
CA PRO A 90 34.27 11.66 -21.89
C PRO A 90 33.47 11.26 -23.13
N ILE A 91 34.13 10.59 -24.09
CA ILE A 91 33.54 10.16 -25.37
C ILE A 91 32.52 9.02 -25.18
N ARG A 92 32.67 8.19 -24.13
CA ARG A 92 31.74 7.09 -23.80
C ARG A 92 30.60 7.52 -22.85
N SER A 93 30.61 8.78 -22.41
CA SER A 93 29.70 9.26 -21.35
C SER A 93 28.33 9.74 -21.83
N GLU A 94 28.09 9.90 -23.14
CA GLU A 94 26.89 10.57 -23.63
C GLU A 94 25.61 9.77 -23.36
N ASP A 95 25.60 8.47 -23.66
CA ASP A 95 24.48 7.57 -23.36
C ASP A 95 24.19 7.49 -21.84
N LEU A 96 25.24 7.55 -21.02
CA LEU A 96 25.12 7.53 -19.56
C LEU A 96 24.50 8.83 -19.02
N LYS A 97 24.84 9.98 -19.60
CA LYS A 97 24.23 11.27 -19.24
C LYS A 97 22.75 11.32 -19.63
N GLU A 98 22.38 10.79 -20.78
CA GLU A 98 20.98 10.70 -21.19
C GLU A 98 20.19 9.82 -20.20
N ARG A 99 20.72 8.64 -19.86
CA ARG A 99 20.12 7.76 -18.86
C ARG A 99 20.03 8.43 -17.48
N HIS A 100 21.05 9.16 -17.05
CA HIS A 100 21.05 9.92 -15.80
C HIS A 100 19.93 10.96 -15.81
N ALA A 101 19.83 11.79 -16.85
CA ALA A 101 18.77 12.79 -16.98
C ALA A 101 17.36 12.18 -16.93
N LYS A 102 17.17 11.01 -17.58
CA LYS A 102 15.92 10.27 -17.52
C LYS A 102 15.57 9.82 -16.10
N LEU A 103 16.52 9.24 -15.36
CA LEU A 103 16.28 8.84 -13.97
C LEU A 103 15.94 10.02 -13.06
N LEU A 104 16.57 11.18 -13.24
CA LEU A 104 16.22 12.38 -12.47
C LEU A 104 14.78 12.82 -12.72
N ALA A 105 14.33 12.76 -13.97
CA ALA A 105 12.93 13.06 -14.32
C ALA A 105 11.97 12.07 -13.65
N GLU A 106 12.26 10.77 -13.74
CA GLU A 106 11.44 9.72 -13.11
C GLU A 106 11.38 9.86 -11.58
N ILE A 107 12.51 10.12 -10.92
CA ILE A 107 12.55 10.39 -9.47
C ILE A 107 11.67 11.58 -9.12
N LYS A 108 11.76 12.66 -9.89
CA LYS A 108 10.96 13.87 -9.67
C LYS A 108 9.47 13.61 -9.81
N GLU A 109 9.05 12.89 -10.86
CA GLU A 109 7.65 12.56 -11.10
C GLU A 109 7.08 11.61 -10.03
N LEU A 110 7.84 10.58 -9.64
CA LEU A 110 7.46 9.68 -8.56
C LEU A 110 7.36 10.43 -7.23
N SER A 111 8.34 11.28 -6.91
CA SER A 111 8.33 12.10 -5.70
C SER A 111 7.11 13.01 -5.64
N GLN A 112 6.76 13.68 -6.74
CA GLN A 112 5.54 14.49 -6.84
C GLN A 112 4.26 13.65 -6.66
N THR A 113 4.24 12.44 -7.21
CA THR A 113 3.11 11.52 -7.05
C THR A 113 2.92 11.11 -5.59
N VAL A 114 4.01 10.74 -4.90
CA VAL A 114 3.98 10.41 -3.48
C VAL A 114 3.58 11.62 -2.65
N GLN A 115 4.08 12.82 -2.95
CA GLN A 115 3.71 14.05 -2.24
C GLN A 115 2.21 14.36 -2.38
N LYS A 116 1.63 14.17 -3.57
CA LYS A 116 0.18 14.34 -3.79
C LYS A 116 -0.62 13.32 -2.98
N GLY A 117 -0.19 12.06 -2.95
CA GLY A 117 -0.81 11.01 -2.13
C GLY A 117 -0.72 11.31 -0.64
N LEU A 118 0.47 11.64 -0.12
CA LEU A 118 0.67 12.07 1.26
C LEU A 118 -0.19 13.28 1.63
N LYS A 119 -0.42 14.21 0.71
CA LYS A 119 -1.33 15.34 0.94
C LYS A 119 -2.77 14.85 1.12
N ARG A 120 -3.27 13.98 0.24
CA ARG A 120 -4.61 13.38 0.36
C ARG A 120 -4.75 12.62 1.66
N PHE A 121 -3.80 11.74 1.97
CA PHE A 121 -3.80 10.96 3.19
C PHE A 121 -3.80 11.84 4.46
N ARG A 122 -3.05 12.95 4.44
CA ARG A 122 -3.09 13.95 5.52
C ARG A 122 -4.44 14.63 5.64
N ASP A 123 -5.06 15.01 4.53
CA ASP A 123 -6.36 15.66 4.53
C ASP A 123 -7.46 14.70 5.00
N ASP A 124 -7.32 13.40 4.72
CA ASP A 124 -8.19 12.34 5.24
C ASP A 124 -8.05 12.19 6.76
N ILE A 125 -6.82 12.14 7.27
CA ILE A 125 -6.54 12.13 8.72
C ILE A 125 -7.21 13.34 9.41
N LYS A 126 -7.13 14.54 8.83
CA LYS A 126 -7.77 15.74 9.39
C LYS A 126 -9.29 15.65 9.42
N ARG A 127 -9.91 15.01 8.42
CA ARG A 127 -11.37 14.79 8.43
C ARG A 127 -11.77 13.84 9.55
N ASP A 128 -11.03 12.74 9.69
CA ASP A 128 -11.26 11.74 10.75
C ASP A 128 -11.08 12.34 12.16
N GLU A 129 -10.13 13.27 12.34
CA GLU A 129 -9.92 14.02 13.58
C GLU A 129 -11.10 14.93 13.98
N LEU A 130 -11.82 15.47 12.99
CA LEU A 130 -12.99 16.35 13.22
C LEU A 130 -14.29 15.55 13.39
N GLY A 131 -14.28 14.26 13.05
CA GLY A 131 -15.43 13.37 13.10
C GLY A 131 -15.64 12.69 14.46
N LEU A 132 -16.61 11.76 14.47
CA LEU A 132 -16.89 10.91 15.63
C LEU A 132 -15.73 9.96 15.96
N GLU A 133 -14.92 9.61 14.95
CA GLU A 133 -13.79 8.67 15.03
C GLU A 133 -12.48 9.27 15.57
N ARG A 134 -12.52 10.48 16.16
CA ARG A 134 -11.33 11.21 16.65
C ARG A 134 -10.44 10.45 17.64
N ASN A 135 -10.97 9.42 18.30
CA ASN A 135 -10.25 8.57 19.26
C ASN A 135 -10.10 7.12 18.80
N SER A 136 -10.42 6.83 17.53
CA SER A 136 -10.38 5.48 16.98
C SER A 136 -8.94 4.93 16.95
N VAL A 137 -8.81 3.62 17.16
CA VAL A 137 -7.56 2.88 16.90
C VAL A 137 -7.11 3.12 15.46
N GLU A 138 -8.06 3.14 14.53
CA GLU A 138 -7.80 3.28 13.10
C GLU A 138 -7.15 4.64 12.77
N LEU A 139 -7.64 5.72 13.36
CA LEU A 139 -7.02 7.04 13.22
C LEU A 139 -5.57 7.06 13.72
N ARG A 140 -5.25 6.33 14.79
CA ARG A 140 -3.86 6.23 15.29
C ARG A 140 -2.97 5.44 14.34
N ILE A 141 -3.49 4.36 13.76
CA ILE A 141 -2.80 3.55 12.77
C ILE A 141 -2.49 4.40 11.53
N LYS A 142 -3.49 5.09 10.97
CA LYS A 142 -3.32 6.03 9.84
C LYS A 142 -2.25 7.10 10.11
N LYS A 143 -2.29 7.74 11.28
CA LYS A 143 -1.28 8.73 11.69
C LYS A 143 0.14 8.16 11.73
N SER A 144 0.28 6.94 12.26
CA SER A 144 1.58 6.26 12.34
C SER A 144 2.13 5.94 10.95
N HIS A 145 1.30 5.38 10.05
CA HIS A 145 1.68 5.13 8.66
C HIS A 145 2.06 6.41 7.92
N PHE A 146 1.25 7.47 8.04
CA PHE A 146 1.54 8.77 7.42
C PHE A 146 2.89 9.32 7.90
N PHE A 147 3.15 9.30 9.21
CA PHE A 147 4.40 9.80 9.78
C PHE A 147 5.60 9.01 9.27
N ALA A 148 5.55 7.68 9.35
CA ALA A 148 6.62 6.79 8.90
C ALA A 148 6.95 7.01 7.42
N LEU A 149 5.93 7.03 6.56
CA LEU A 149 6.08 7.24 5.12
C LEU A 149 6.64 8.63 4.79
N ASN A 150 6.14 9.67 5.45
CA ASN A 150 6.58 11.05 5.21
C ASN A 150 8.03 11.27 5.67
N CYS A 151 8.45 10.67 6.79
CA CYS A 151 9.86 10.68 7.20
C CYS A 151 10.74 9.96 6.19
N LYS A 152 10.37 8.72 5.81
CA LYS A 152 11.12 7.93 4.82
C LYS A 152 11.32 8.67 3.50
N LEU A 153 10.26 9.28 2.94
CA LEU A 153 10.36 10.07 1.72
C LEU A 153 11.32 11.25 1.89
N LYS A 154 11.24 11.99 3.00
CA LYS A 154 12.12 13.14 3.25
C LYS A 154 13.58 12.73 3.36
N ASP A 155 13.85 11.61 4.04
CA ASP A 155 15.21 11.09 4.22
C ASP A 155 15.81 10.69 2.88
N ILE A 156 15.08 9.92 2.06
CA ILE A 156 15.52 9.53 0.71
C ILE A 156 15.74 10.76 -0.17
N MET A 157 14.82 11.73 -0.16
CA MET A 157 14.95 12.95 -0.97
C MET A 157 16.12 13.82 -0.50
N SER A 158 16.43 13.83 0.80
CA SER A 158 17.61 14.52 1.34
C SER A 158 18.90 13.88 0.85
N VAL A 159 18.99 12.54 0.91
CA VAL A 159 20.12 11.77 0.38
C VAL A 159 20.30 12.03 -1.11
N TYR A 160 19.21 12.06 -1.88
CA TYR A 160 19.23 12.38 -3.30
C TYR A 160 19.81 13.78 -3.58
N ILE A 161 19.37 14.80 -2.83
CA ILE A 161 19.87 16.17 -2.99
C ILE A 161 21.39 16.24 -2.70
N GLN A 162 21.82 15.61 -1.62
CA GLN A 162 23.25 15.56 -1.26
C GLN A 162 24.08 14.84 -2.32
N LEU A 163 23.56 13.72 -2.86
CA LEU A 163 24.21 12.95 -3.91
C LEU A 163 24.42 13.78 -5.19
N GLU A 164 23.39 14.50 -5.65
CA GLU A 164 23.49 15.37 -6.83
C GLU A 164 24.45 16.55 -6.60
N GLU A 165 24.49 17.12 -5.40
CA GLU A 165 25.45 18.18 -5.06
C GLU A 165 26.89 17.68 -5.10
N GLN A 166 27.17 16.51 -4.51
CA GLN A 166 28.49 15.88 -4.55
C GLN A 166 28.92 15.56 -5.99
N HIS A 167 28.02 15.06 -6.82
CA HIS A 167 28.33 14.78 -8.23
C HIS A 167 28.69 16.06 -9.00
N LYS A 168 27.96 17.16 -8.77
CA LYS A 168 28.27 18.47 -9.34
C LYS A 168 29.66 18.97 -8.92
N GLU A 169 30.05 18.75 -7.67
CA GLU A 169 31.39 19.08 -7.18
C GLU A 169 32.48 18.23 -7.86
N LYS A 170 32.29 16.91 -7.93
CA LYS A 170 33.21 16.01 -8.66
C LYS A 170 33.40 16.46 -10.11
N CYS A 171 32.31 16.81 -10.80
CA CYS A 171 32.37 17.31 -12.18
C CYS A 171 33.18 18.61 -12.30
N LYS A 172 33.01 19.57 -11.38
CA LYS A 172 33.80 20.82 -11.36
C LYS A 172 35.29 20.53 -11.19
N ASP A 173 35.65 19.62 -10.30
CA ASP A 173 37.04 19.28 -10.05
C ASP A 173 37.69 18.55 -11.22
N MET A 174 36.96 17.69 -11.92
CA MET A 174 37.41 17.08 -13.18
C MET A 174 37.72 18.14 -14.23
N ILE A 175 36.81 19.10 -14.46
CA ILE A 175 37.03 20.18 -15.45
C ILE A 175 38.26 21.02 -15.07
N LYS A 176 38.40 21.41 -13.80
CA LYS A 176 39.58 22.17 -13.33
C LYS A 176 40.88 21.42 -13.59
N ARG A 177 40.92 20.10 -13.33
CA ARG A 177 42.09 19.26 -13.60
C ARG A 177 42.41 19.17 -15.09
N GLN A 178 41.40 18.95 -15.93
CA GLN A 178 41.58 18.89 -17.38
C GLN A 178 42.12 20.21 -17.95
N LEU A 179 41.60 21.35 -17.50
CA LEU A 179 42.12 22.67 -17.88
C LEU A 179 43.58 22.85 -17.47
N LYS A 180 43.94 22.42 -16.24
CA LYS A 180 45.32 22.54 -15.75
C LYS A 180 46.30 21.65 -16.53
N ILE A 181 45.89 20.44 -16.90
CA ILE A 181 46.69 19.52 -17.73
C ILE A 181 46.86 20.09 -19.14
N GLY A 182 45.78 20.53 -19.79
CA GLY A 182 45.83 21.13 -21.13
C GLY A 182 46.73 22.36 -21.20
N SER A 183 46.67 23.24 -20.19
CA SER A 183 47.57 24.40 -20.11
C SER A 183 49.04 23.99 -19.96
N ILE A 184 49.36 22.89 -19.28
CA ILE A 184 50.74 22.40 -19.15
C ILE A 184 51.23 21.79 -20.47
N THR A 185 50.40 20.99 -21.15
CA THR A 185 50.76 20.33 -22.41
C THR A 185 50.98 21.31 -23.57
N ILE A 186 50.30 22.46 -23.58
CA ILE A 186 50.46 23.48 -24.63
C ILE A 186 51.74 24.32 -24.44
N ILE A 187 52.32 24.34 -23.23
CA ILE A 187 53.49 25.18 -22.90
C ILE A 187 54.83 24.45 -23.14
N VAL A 188 54.82 23.15 -23.47
CA VAL A 188 56.02 22.33 -23.75
C VAL A 188 56.11 22.02 -25.24
#